data_AF-A0AAN7AWS7-F1
#
_entry.id   AF-A0AAN7AWS7-F1
#
_cell.length_a   1.000
_cell.length_b   1.000
_cell.length_c   1.000
_cell.angle_alpha   90.00
_cell.angle_beta   90.00
_cell.angle_gamma   90.00
#
_symmetry.space_group_name_H-M   'P 1'
#
loop_
_entity.id
_entity.type
_entity.pdbx_description
1 polymer ?
#
loop_
_entity_poly.entity_id
_entity_poly.type
_entity_poly.pdbx_seq_one_letter_code
_entity_poly.pdbx_strand_id
1 'polypeptide(L)'
;MSYFRITLHRSAIGLPARTRGVLAALGLHKRSQTVYHPVEAQFAGMIMKVKELVKVEEVERKLDKWEVKAERRPDSGFYLEKMAPRMEDEGQKVGSRVLARLRGEDESQVVEGVRREGGGEVRV
;
A
#
# COMPACT_ATOMS: atom_id res chain seq x y z
N MET A 1 -14.34 -7.85 -14.15
CA MET A 1 -15.15 -8.44 -13.06
C MET A 1 -15.11 -7.46 -11.90
N SER A 2 -16.24 -6.97 -11.40
CA SER A 2 -16.28 -6.00 -10.31
C SER A 2 -16.11 -6.68 -8.95
N TYR A 3 -15.77 -5.87 -7.94
CA TYR A 3 -15.55 -6.26 -6.56
C TYR A 3 -16.40 -5.38 -5.62
N PHE A 4 -16.88 -5.97 -4.53
CA PHE A 4 -17.40 -5.24 -3.39
C PHE A 4 -16.24 -4.76 -2.51
N ARG A 5 -16.10 -3.45 -2.37
CA ARG A 5 -15.31 -2.80 -1.32
C ARG A 5 -16.20 -2.68 -0.09
N ILE A 6 -15.93 -3.51 0.91
CA ILE A 6 -16.73 -3.60 2.13
C ILE A 6 -15.93 -2.99 3.27
N THR A 7 -16.46 -1.96 3.91
CA THR A 7 -15.85 -1.32 5.08
C THR A 7 -16.75 -1.48 6.30
N LEU A 8 -16.19 -1.98 7.41
CA LEU A 8 -16.94 -2.07 8.67
C LEU A 8 -17.07 -0.68 9.31
N HIS A 9 -18.25 -0.06 9.18
CA HIS A 9 -18.51 1.28 9.69
C HIS A 9 -18.90 1.27 11.18
N ARG A 10 -19.70 0.29 11.62
CA ARG A 10 -20.12 0.14 13.04
C ARG A 10 -19.61 -1.16 13.64
N SER A 11 -19.37 -1.16 14.95
CA SER A 11 -18.92 -2.36 15.66
C SER A 11 -20.06 -3.34 15.92
N ALA A 12 -19.73 -4.62 16.04
CA ALA A 12 -20.67 -5.68 16.41
C ALA A 12 -20.71 -5.96 17.92
N ILE A 13 -20.36 -4.96 18.74
CA ILE A 13 -20.44 -5.06 20.19
C ILE A 13 -21.93 -5.19 20.59
N GLY A 14 -22.22 -6.05 21.57
CA GLY A 14 -23.60 -6.33 21.98
C GLY A 14 -24.48 -7.09 20.97
N LEU A 15 -23.99 -7.39 19.75
CA LEU A 15 -24.74 -8.16 18.77
C LEU A 15 -24.60 -9.68 18.97
N PRO A 16 -25.59 -10.47 18.51
CA PRO A 16 -25.55 -11.93 18.58
C PRO A 16 -24.32 -12.54 17.90
N ALA A 17 -23.90 -13.72 18.38
CA ALA A 17 -22.77 -14.47 17.83
C ALA A 17 -22.92 -14.78 16.33
N ARG A 18 -24.15 -14.96 15.84
CA ARG A 18 -24.44 -15.19 14.42
C ARG A 18 -23.98 -14.02 13.54
N THR A 19 -24.26 -12.78 13.94
CA THR A 19 -23.83 -11.58 13.20
C THR A 19 -22.32 -11.42 13.23
N ARG A 20 -21.70 -11.70 14.38
CA ARG A 20 -20.22 -11.72 14.50
C ARG A 20 -19.59 -12.79 13.60
N GLY A 21 -20.21 -13.96 13.48
CA GLY A 21 -19.78 -15.03 12.59
C GLY A 21 -19.80 -14.62 11.11
N VAL A 22 -20.83 -13.90 10.67
CA VAL A 22 -20.91 -13.38 9.29
C VAL A 22 -19.80 -12.36 9.03
N LEU A 23 -19.54 -11.44 9.96
CA LEU A 23 -18.44 -10.48 9.83
C LEU A 23 -17.07 -11.16 9.78
N ALA A 24 -16.86 -12.18 10.61
CA ALA A 24 -15.64 -12.97 10.60
C ALA A 24 -15.46 -13.73 9.27
N ALA A 25 -16.52 -14.30 8.71
CA ALA A 25 -16.50 -14.95 7.40
C ALA A 25 -16.17 -13.98 6.26
N LEU A 26 -16.63 -12.73 6.35
CA LEU A 26 -16.24 -11.65 5.42
C LEU A 26 -14.81 -11.15 5.64
N GLY A 27 -14.13 -11.52 6.73
CA GLY A 27 -12.78 -11.07 7.08
C GLY A 27 -12.71 -9.72 7.80
N LEU A 28 -13.84 -9.25 8.36
CA LEU A 28 -13.93 -7.97 9.07
C LEU A 28 -13.80 -8.20 10.58
N HIS A 29 -12.62 -7.87 11.13
CA HIS A 29 -12.30 -8.06 12.55
C HIS A 29 -12.31 -6.75 13.35
N LYS A 30 -11.87 -5.65 12.74
CA LYS A 30 -11.75 -4.33 13.39
C LYS A 30 -12.58 -3.28 12.65
N ARG A 31 -13.04 -2.27 13.38
CA ARG A 31 -13.78 -1.13 12.79
C ARG A 31 -12.89 -0.38 11.79
N SER A 32 -13.49 0.17 10.75
CA SER A 32 -12.84 0.86 9.63
C SER A 32 -11.89 -0.01 8.80
N GLN A 33 -11.89 -1.32 9.03
CA GLN A 33 -11.22 -2.27 8.15
C GLN A 33 -11.99 -2.38 6.83
N THR A 34 -11.25 -2.44 5.73
CA THR A 34 -11.80 -2.60 4.38
C THR A 34 -11.33 -3.92 3.79
N VAL A 35 -12.23 -4.68 3.19
CA VAL A 35 -11.96 -5.96 2.51
C VAL A 35 -12.60 -5.93 1.13
N TYR A 36 -11.99 -6.63 0.17
CA TYR A 36 -12.48 -6.74 -1.20
C TYR A 36 -12.90 -8.18 -1.49
N HIS A 37 -14.13 -8.36 -1.96
CA HIS A 37 -14.67 -9.65 -2.40
C HIS A 37 -15.24 -9.54 -3.82
N PRO A 38 -15.20 -10.60 -4.64
CA PRO A 38 -15.81 -10.56 -5.96
C PRO A 38 -17.34 -10.37 -5.85
N VAL A 39 -17.93 -9.77 -6.89
CA VAL A 39 -19.39 -9.63 -6.96
C VAL A 39 -20.02 -10.99 -7.27
N GLU A 40 -20.36 -11.72 -6.22
CA GLU A 40 -21.07 -13.00 -6.27
C GLU A 40 -22.26 -13.01 -5.31
N ALA A 41 -23.28 -13.81 -5.62
CA ALA A 41 -24.51 -13.90 -4.82
C ALA A 41 -24.25 -14.32 -3.36
N GLN A 42 -23.22 -15.14 -3.12
CA GLN A 42 -22.83 -15.58 -1.77
C GLN A 42 -22.39 -14.40 -0.90
N PHE A 43 -21.52 -13.53 -1.42
CA PHE A 43 -21.07 -12.34 -0.72
C PHE A 43 -22.20 -11.32 -0.56
N ALA A 44 -23.03 -11.13 -1.58
CA ALA A 44 -24.19 -10.24 -1.49
C ALA A 44 -25.16 -10.67 -0.37
N GLY A 45 -25.43 -11.98 -0.25
CA GLY A 45 -26.28 -12.52 0.83
C GLY A 45 -25.66 -12.33 2.23
N MET A 46 -24.34 -12.47 2.36
CA MET A 46 -23.63 -12.20 3.61
C MET A 46 -23.69 -10.72 3.98
N ILE A 47 -23.43 -9.82 3.02
CA ILE A 47 -23.53 -8.36 3.19
C ILE A 47 -24.93 -7.97 3.65
N MET A 48 -25.98 -8.50 3.03
CA MET A 48 -27.37 -8.15 3.37
C MET A 48 -27.75 -8.51 4.81
N LYS A 49 -27.10 -9.51 5.42
CA LYS A 49 -27.30 -9.84 6.85
C LYS A 49 -26.66 -8.84 7.82
N VAL A 50 -25.70 -8.04 7.36
CA VAL A 50 -24.93 -7.09 8.19
C VAL A 50 -24.96 -5.66 7.63
N LYS A 51 -25.94 -5.35 6.78
CA LYS A 51 -26.06 -4.08 6.03
C LYS A 51 -26.09 -2.84 6.92
N GLU A 52 -26.50 -2.98 8.18
CA GLU A 52 -26.56 -1.89 9.16
C GLU A 52 -25.19 -1.55 9.77
N LEU A 53 -24.19 -2.42 9.55
CA LEU A 53 -22.83 -2.30 10.10
C LEU A 53 -21.79 -1.94 9.04
N VAL A 54 -22.04 -2.29 7.77
CA VAL A 54 -21.07 -2.15 6.69
C VAL A 54 -21.45 -1.05 5.71
N LYS A 55 -20.43 -0.40 5.14
CA LYS A 55 -20.56 0.44 3.94
C LYS A 55 -20.02 -0.36 2.77
N VAL A 56 -20.76 -0.40 1.66
CA VAL A 56 -20.40 -1.16 0.46
C VAL A 56 -20.33 -0.21 -0.73
N GLU A 57 -19.25 -0.34 -1.48
CA GLU A 57 -19.03 0.36 -2.74
C GLU A 57 -18.60 -0.67 -3.80
N GLU A 58 -19.09 -0.53 -5.03
CA GLU A 58 -18.64 -1.36 -6.14
C GLU A 58 -17.38 -0.75 -6.75
N VAL A 59 -16.35 -1.56 -6.98
CA VAL A 59 -15.08 -1.14 -7.57
C VAL A 59 -14.66 -2.11 -8.68
N GLU A 60 -13.98 -1.61 -9.71
CA GLU A 60 -13.54 -2.44 -10.83
C GLU A 60 -12.44 -3.44 -10.45
N ARG A 61 -11.60 -3.06 -9.47
CA ARG A 61 -10.42 -3.81 -9.07
C ARG A 61 -10.27 -3.85 -7.55
N LYS A 62 -9.81 -4.98 -7.03
CA LYS A 62 -9.32 -5.09 -5.64
C LYS A 62 -7.99 -4.33 -5.49
N LEU A 63 -7.88 -3.51 -4.45
CA LEU A 63 -6.61 -2.88 -4.07
C LEU A 63 -5.82 -3.83 -3.18
N ASP A 64 -4.52 -3.92 -3.39
CA ASP A 64 -3.64 -4.69 -2.51
C ASP A 64 -3.40 -3.95 -1.18
N LYS A 65 -3.00 -4.68 -0.13
CA LYS A 65 -2.79 -4.13 1.21
C LYS A 65 -1.78 -2.98 1.23
N TRP A 66 -0.73 -3.07 0.40
CA TRP A 66 0.27 -2.01 0.28
C TRP A 66 -0.27 -0.78 -0.46
N GLU A 67 -1.14 -0.97 -1.45
CA GLU A 67 -1.79 0.12 -2.20
C GLU A 67 -2.73 0.90 -1.28
N VAL A 68 -3.59 0.19 -0.54
CA VAL A 68 -4.48 0.80 0.46
C VAL A 68 -3.69 1.56 1.53
N LYS A 69 -2.50 1.07 1.89
CA LYS A 69 -1.64 1.76 2.86
C LYS A 69 -0.95 2.98 2.24
N ALA A 70 -0.52 2.88 0.99
CA ALA A 70 0.13 3.96 0.26
C ALA A 70 -0.84 5.13 0.01
N GLU A 71 -2.09 4.83 -0.37
CA GLU A 71 -3.15 5.83 -0.56
C GLU A 71 -3.41 6.66 0.71
N ARG A 72 -3.23 6.06 1.88
CA ARG A 72 -3.41 6.73 3.18
C ARG A 72 -2.16 7.44 3.68
N ARG A 73 -0.99 7.23 3.05
CA ARG A 73 0.25 7.88 3.48
C ARG A 73 0.22 9.33 2.98
N PRO A 74 0.32 10.32 3.88
CA PRO A 74 0.54 11.69 3.43
C PRO A 74 1.91 11.81 2.78
N ASP A 75 2.10 12.90 2.04
CA ASP A 75 3.43 13.27 1.56
C ASP A 75 4.37 13.47 2.75
N SER A 76 5.65 13.12 2.61
CA SER A 76 6.62 13.19 3.69
C SER A 76 6.82 14.63 4.17
N GLY A 77 6.66 15.61 3.27
CA GLY A 77 6.88 17.03 3.55
C GLY A 77 8.35 17.39 3.74
N PHE A 78 9.27 16.45 3.53
CA PHE A 78 10.71 16.67 3.52
C PHE A 78 11.39 15.75 2.50
N TYR A 79 12.52 16.20 1.98
CA TYR A 79 13.42 15.40 1.15
C TYR A 79 14.83 15.44 1.76
N LEU A 80 15.56 14.33 1.63
CA LEU A 80 16.94 14.24 2.08
C LEU A 80 17.85 14.82 0.99
N GLU A 81 18.42 16.00 1.22
CA GLU A 81 19.37 16.62 0.28
C GLU A 81 20.69 15.84 0.20
N LYS A 82 21.26 15.46 1.35
CA LYS A 82 22.47 14.65 1.46
C LYS A 82 22.39 13.79 2.70
N MET A 83 22.65 12.49 2.58
CA MET A 83 22.89 11.64 3.75
C MET A 83 24.29 11.94 4.30
N ALA A 84 24.38 12.19 5.60
CA ALA A 84 25.67 12.18 6.28
C ALA A 84 26.29 10.77 6.18
N PRO A 85 27.63 10.66 6.06
CA PRO A 85 28.27 9.36 6.12
C PRO A 85 27.95 8.73 7.49
N ARG A 86 27.16 7.67 7.48
CA ARG A 86 26.89 6.88 8.67
C ARG A 86 28.20 6.14 9.00
N MET A 87 28.74 6.34 10.21
CA MET A 87 29.83 5.49 10.70
C MET A 87 29.42 4.04 10.48
N GLU A 88 30.32 3.24 9.92
CA GLU A 88 30.05 1.83 9.63
C GLU A 88 29.65 1.14 10.95
N ASP A 89 28.35 1.02 11.21
CA ASP A 89 27.85 0.00 12.13
C ASP A 89 28.36 -1.32 11.53
N GLU A 90 29.29 -2.00 12.21
CA GLU A 90 30.02 -3.20 11.76
C GLU A 90 29.11 -4.42 11.41
N GLY A 91 27.82 -4.21 11.13
CA GLY A 91 26.83 -5.25 10.91
C GLY A 91 25.89 -5.06 9.71
N GLN A 92 26.09 -4.09 8.80
CA GLN A 92 25.21 -4.02 7.61
C GLN A 92 25.83 -3.35 6.37
N LYS A 93 26.80 -4.03 5.76
CA LYS A 93 27.17 -3.81 4.35
C LYS A 93 26.12 -4.44 3.41
N VAL A 94 24.93 -3.86 3.33
CA VAL A 94 23.94 -4.25 2.31
C VAL A 94 23.42 -3.00 1.62
N GLY A 95 24.19 -2.50 0.66
CA GLY A 95 23.73 -1.40 -0.20
C GLY A 95 24.74 -0.93 -1.23
N SER A 96 26.05 -1.10 -1.00
CA SER A 96 27.07 -0.57 -1.90
C SER A 96 27.36 -1.47 -3.11
N ARG A 97 27.13 -2.78 -3.03
CA ARG A 97 27.53 -3.71 -4.12
C ARG A 97 26.53 -3.78 -5.28
N VAL A 98 25.24 -3.60 -5.03
CA VAL A 98 24.20 -3.61 -6.07
C VAL A 98 24.18 -2.27 -6.81
N LEU A 99 24.39 -1.16 -6.10
CA LEU A 99 24.51 0.18 -6.67
C LEU A 99 25.76 0.34 -7.54
N ALA A 100 26.92 -0.19 -7.13
CA ALA A 100 28.15 -0.14 -7.92
C ALA A 100 28.02 -0.98 -9.21
N ARG A 101 27.34 -2.13 -9.16
CA ARG A 101 27.12 -2.99 -10.32
C ARG A 101 26.11 -2.42 -11.33
N LEU A 102 25.08 -1.72 -10.84
CA LEU A 102 24.09 -1.06 -11.71
C LEU A 102 24.60 0.25 -12.31
N ARG A 103 25.58 0.90 -11.68
CA ARG A 103 26.19 2.14 -12.18
C ARG A 103 27.25 1.94 -13.27
N GLY A 104 27.76 0.72 -13.46
CA GLY A 104 28.75 0.45 -14.52
C GLY A 104 29.97 1.38 -14.47
N GLU A 105 30.37 1.82 -13.27
CA GLU A 105 31.48 2.75 -13.04
C GLU A 105 32.81 1.98 -12.92
N ASP A 106 33.07 1.05 -13.84
CA ASP A 106 34.43 0.69 -14.21
C ASP A 106 34.71 1.38 -15.57
N GLU A 107 35.72 2.24 -15.54
CA GLU A 107 36.37 2.96 -16.65
C GLU A 107 35.91 4.39 -17.00
N SER A 108 36.95 5.19 -17.18
CA SER A 108 37.07 6.64 -17.32
C SER A 108 36.67 7.20 -18.69
N GLN A 109 36.04 8.39 -18.74
CA GLN A 109 36.48 9.58 -19.50
C GLN A 109 35.42 10.71 -19.50
N VAL A 110 35.92 11.94 -19.63
CA VAL A 110 35.22 13.24 -19.59
C VAL A 110 34.73 13.62 -20.99
N VAL A 111 33.48 14.11 -21.18
CA VAL A 111 33.14 15.33 -21.97
C VAL A 111 31.65 15.73 -21.87
N GLU A 112 31.41 17.02 -22.15
CA GLU A 112 30.21 17.87 -22.06
C GLU A 112 28.87 17.39 -22.67
N GLY A 113 27.76 17.96 -22.17
CA GLY A 113 26.55 18.21 -22.98
C GLY A 113 25.23 17.65 -22.43
N VAL A 114 24.38 18.53 -21.89
CA VAL A 114 23.07 18.25 -21.25
C VAL A 114 22.00 17.72 -22.23
N ARG A 115 21.21 16.71 -21.81
CA ARG A 115 19.73 16.57 -22.06
C ARG A 115 19.09 15.42 -21.26
N ARG A 116 17.76 15.48 -21.12
CA ARG A 116 16.90 15.09 -19.96
C ARG A 116 15.99 13.88 -20.26
N GLU A 117 15.70 13.01 -19.27
CA GLU A 117 14.34 12.58 -18.87
C GLU A 117 14.33 11.55 -17.72
N GLY A 118 13.40 11.73 -16.76
CA GLY A 118 13.06 10.73 -15.75
C GLY A 118 13.84 10.78 -14.43
N GLY A 119 13.59 11.81 -13.62
CA GLY A 119 14.03 11.81 -12.22
C GLY A 119 15.27 12.67 -11.91
N GLY A 120 15.21 13.95 -12.30
CA GLY A 120 15.99 15.03 -11.68
C GLY A 120 17.49 15.01 -11.95
N GLU A 121 17.91 15.78 -12.95
CA GLU A 121 19.28 16.29 -13.05
C GLU A 121 19.23 17.81 -13.27
N VAL A 122 19.90 18.57 -12.41
CA VAL A 122 20.26 19.97 -12.63
C VAL A 122 21.63 20.24 -11.98
N ARG A 123 22.62 20.59 -12.80
CA ARG A 123 23.64 21.59 -12.45
C ARG A 123 23.90 22.50 -13.65
N VAL A 124 23.65 23.79 -13.43
CA VAL A 124 24.73 24.78 -13.46
C VAL A 124 24.92 25.21 -12.01
#